data_AF-A0A257VWE4-F1
#
_entry.id   AF-A0A257VWE4-F1
#
_cell.length_a   1.000
_cell.length_b   1.000
_cell.length_c   1.000
_cell.angle_alpha   90.00
_cell.angle_beta   90.00
_cell.angle_gamma   90.00
#
_symmetry.space_group_name_H-M   'P 1'
#
loop_
_entity.id
_entity.type
_entity.pdbx_description
1 polymer ?
#
loop_
_entity_poly.entity_id
_entity_poly.type
_entity_poly.pdbx_seq_one_letter_code
_entity_poly.pdbx_strand_id
1 'polypeptide(L)'
;MVIEDGMPLTVGIEWIVVILALGVLAIIGNIIERRIRAQGLDQWVPTYLAEMPHRQPAADEPLDVFIAVCDHYEPETGKVDRATALSRVDAWAETYPQLYARYCDVDGRPPQHTFFYPQDEYRPEYLERLSPLIREGFGDVDVHLHHHDDSPDGFREKLEVFRNLLYHRHGLLRKDPLTGQIVYGFIHGNWSLCNSRRDGCWCGVDHELPILLDTGCYADFTFPSAPSDTQPQTINQIYYAFDQPGERKSHNRGLRAAVGSAAPDNGLLMIQGPLRFDWGRRKWGVVPRIENGDLLASHPPRLSRLGNWLSTS
;
A
#
# COMPACT_ATOMS: atom_id res chain seq x y z
N MET A 1 -42.85 9.10 -65.91
CA MET A 1 -42.02 7.88 -65.95
C MET A 1 -40.86 8.14 -65.00
N VAL A 2 -40.83 7.44 -63.87
CA VAL A 2 -39.92 7.65 -62.72
C VAL A 2 -38.72 6.70 -62.85
N ILE A 3 -37.64 7.02 -62.11
CA ILE A 3 -36.46 6.22 -61.68
C ILE A 3 -35.16 6.59 -62.40
N GLU A 4 -34.02 6.88 -61.77
CA GLU A 4 -33.55 7.18 -60.39
C GLU A 4 -32.09 7.67 -60.58
N ASP A 5 -31.69 8.73 -59.88
CA ASP A 5 -30.29 9.18 -59.84
C ASP A 5 -29.47 8.20 -58.98
N GLY A 6 -28.53 7.50 -59.61
CA GLY A 6 -27.59 6.60 -58.93
C GLY A 6 -26.58 7.40 -58.10
N MET A 7 -26.59 7.22 -56.77
CA MET A 7 -25.53 7.74 -55.92
C MET A 7 -24.16 7.14 -56.32
N PRO A 8 -23.08 7.94 -56.38
CA PRO A 8 -21.76 7.42 -56.71
C PRO A 8 -21.25 6.47 -55.61
N LEU A 9 -20.87 5.25 -56.01
CA LEU A 9 -20.31 4.18 -55.16
C LEU A 9 -19.15 4.63 -54.24
N THR A 10 -18.46 5.73 -54.57
CA THR A 10 -17.36 6.29 -53.78
C THR A 10 -17.81 6.87 -52.43
N VAL A 11 -19.02 7.44 -52.36
CA VAL A 11 -19.57 7.99 -51.11
C VAL A 11 -19.78 6.86 -50.09
N GLY A 12 -20.19 5.67 -50.53
CA GLY A 12 -20.37 4.51 -49.64
C GLY A 12 -19.06 3.99 -49.05
N ILE A 13 -17.97 4.00 -49.81
CA ILE A 13 -16.65 3.53 -49.36
C ILE A 13 -16.06 4.51 -48.32
N GLU A 14 -16.19 5.82 -48.54
CA GLU A 14 -15.73 6.83 -47.58
C GLU A 14 -16.43 6.70 -46.22
N TRP A 15 -17.76 6.50 -46.22
CA TRP A 15 -18.51 6.26 -44.98
C TRP A 15 -18.09 4.97 -44.27
N ILE A 16 -17.79 3.89 -45.01
CA ILE A 16 -17.27 2.64 -44.42
C ILE A 16 -15.92 2.89 -43.76
N VAL A 17 -14.99 3.61 -44.40
CA VAL A 17 -13.68 3.95 -43.83
C VAL A 17 -13.83 4.78 -42.56
N VAL A 18 -14.72 5.78 -42.56
CA VAL A 18 -15.01 6.60 -41.36
C VAL A 18 -15.57 5.75 -40.23
N ILE A 19 -16.55 4.88 -40.50
CA ILE A 19 -17.14 4.00 -39.48
C ILE A 19 -16.09 3.04 -38.90
N LEU A 20 -15.24 2.45 -39.74
CA LEU A 20 -14.16 1.58 -39.30
C LEU A 20 -13.14 2.35 -38.44
N ALA A 21 -12.77 3.56 -38.84
CA ALA A 21 -11.86 4.40 -38.07
C ALA A 21 -12.45 4.76 -36.69
N LEU A 22 -13.73 5.15 -36.63
CA LEU A 22 -14.44 5.40 -35.38
C LEU A 22 -14.53 4.14 -34.51
N GLY A 23 -14.78 2.97 -35.11
CA GLY A 23 -14.77 1.69 -34.41
C GLY A 23 -13.41 1.37 -33.80
N VAL A 24 -12.32 1.58 -34.53
CA VAL A 24 -10.95 1.40 -34.03
C VAL A 24 -10.64 2.37 -32.88
N LEU A 25 -11.01 3.65 -33.03
CA LEU A 25 -10.84 4.64 -31.97
C LEU A 25 -11.63 4.28 -30.69
N ALA A 26 -12.85 3.78 -30.82
CA ALA A 26 -13.65 3.32 -29.68
C ALA A 26 -12.99 2.12 -28.97
N ILE A 27 -12.46 1.16 -29.73
CA ILE A 27 -11.74 0.01 -29.16
C ILE A 27 -10.48 0.48 -28.41
N ILE A 28 -9.70 1.37 -29.02
CA ILE A 28 -8.50 1.96 -28.39
C ILE A 28 -8.89 2.70 -27.10
N GLY A 29 -9.95 3.51 -27.15
CA GLY A 29 -10.48 4.22 -25.99
C GLY A 29 -10.85 3.27 -24.83
N ASN A 30 -11.59 2.20 -25.12
CA ASN A 30 -11.95 1.19 -24.11
C ASN A 30 -10.72 0.46 -23.54
N ILE A 31 -9.70 0.16 -24.36
CA ILE A 31 -8.45 -0.45 -23.86
C ILE A 31 -7.72 0.51 -22.92
N ILE A 32 -7.65 1.80 -23.26
CA ILE A 32 -7.02 2.84 -22.43
C ILE A 32 -7.79 3.00 -21.13
N GLU A 33 -9.12 3.12 -21.17
CA GLU A 33 -9.95 3.24 -19.97
C GLU A 33 -9.76 2.05 -19.02
N ARG A 34 -9.78 0.83 -19.55
CA ARG A 34 -9.54 -0.39 -18.76
C ARG A 34 -8.17 -0.38 -18.11
N ARG A 35 -7.13 0.08 -18.82
CA ARG A 35 -5.78 0.24 -18.24
C ARG A 35 -5.72 1.29 -17.14
N ILE A 36 -6.36 2.44 -17.35
CA ILE A 36 -6.46 3.51 -16.35
C ILE A 36 -7.11 2.96 -15.07
N ARG A 37 -8.24 2.26 -15.21
CA ARG A 37 -8.97 1.68 -14.08
C ARG A 37 -8.20 0.56 -13.38
N ALA A 38 -7.57 -0.34 -14.14
CA ALA A 38 -6.79 -1.45 -13.60
C ALA A 38 -5.53 -1.01 -12.85
N GLN A 39 -4.98 0.16 -13.18
CA GLN A 39 -3.83 0.75 -12.49
C GLN A 39 -4.25 1.71 -11.36
N GLY A 40 -5.55 1.87 -11.11
CA GLY A 40 -6.10 2.80 -10.13
C GLY A 40 -5.92 4.28 -10.50
N LEU A 41 -5.52 4.61 -11.74
CA LEU A 41 -5.22 5.98 -12.13
C LEU A 41 -6.47 6.87 -12.06
N ASP A 42 -7.65 6.34 -12.35
CA ASP A 42 -8.91 7.09 -12.21
C ASP A 42 -9.25 7.44 -10.76
N GLN A 43 -8.63 6.77 -9.78
CA GLN A 43 -8.89 6.98 -8.37
C GLN A 43 -7.97 8.07 -7.80
N TRP A 44 -6.66 7.95 -7.97
CA TRP A 44 -5.72 8.84 -7.28
C TRP A 44 -5.20 10.02 -8.13
N VAL A 45 -5.21 9.93 -9.46
CA VAL A 45 -4.70 11.03 -10.32
C VAL A 45 -5.48 12.33 -10.14
N PRO A 46 -6.84 12.33 -10.00
CA PRO A 46 -7.56 13.55 -9.69
C PRO A 46 -7.07 14.24 -8.41
N THR A 47 -6.84 13.47 -7.34
CA THR A 47 -6.28 13.98 -6.08
C THR A 47 -4.87 14.52 -6.28
N TYR A 48 -4.00 13.78 -6.98
CA TYR A 48 -2.66 14.22 -7.30
C TYR A 48 -2.66 15.59 -7.99
N LEU A 49 -3.47 15.76 -9.04
CA LEU A 49 -3.58 17.02 -9.79
C LEU A 49 -4.13 18.16 -8.93
N ALA A 50 -5.10 17.89 -8.06
CA ALA A 50 -5.68 18.88 -7.16
C ALA A 50 -4.69 19.38 -6.10
N GLU A 51 -3.77 18.52 -5.65
CA GLU A 51 -2.82 18.85 -4.57
C GLU A 51 -1.45 19.34 -5.05
N MET A 52 -1.15 19.26 -6.36
CA MET A 52 0.11 19.75 -6.93
C MET A 52 0.53 21.17 -6.51
N PRO A 53 -0.38 22.16 -6.37
CA PRO A 53 0.01 23.53 -6.03
C PRO A 53 0.48 23.74 -4.58
N HIS A 54 0.27 22.78 -3.68
CA HIS A 54 0.26 23.02 -2.22
C HIS A 54 1.43 22.42 -1.43
N ARG A 55 2.44 21.82 -2.08
CA ARG A 55 3.46 21.00 -1.39
C ARG A 55 4.89 21.50 -1.60
N GLN A 56 5.23 22.61 -0.95
CA GLN A 56 6.63 22.96 -0.70
C GLN A 56 6.83 23.10 0.81
N PRO A 57 7.82 22.39 1.39
CA PRO A 57 8.23 22.65 2.77
C PRO A 57 8.64 24.12 2.89
N ALA A 58 8.26 24.78 4.00
CA ALA A 58 8.77 26.12 4.29
C ALA A 58 10.30 26.05 4.35
N ALA A 59 10.96 26.90 3.56
CA ALA A 59 12.39 26.75 3.25
C ALA A 59 13.35 27.05 4.42
N ASP A 60 12.84 27.58 5.54
CA ASP A 60 13.67 28.24 6.55
C ASP A 60 13.75 27.50 7.90
N GLU A 61 13.07 26.36 8.07
CA GLU A 61 13.11 25.55 9.31
C GLU A 61 13.79 24.19 9.08
N PRO A 62 14.51 23.63 10.07
CA PRO A 62 14.99 22.26 10.01
C PRO A 62 13.85 21.27 9.77
N LEU A 63 13.98 20.42 8.75
CA LEU A 63 13.00 19.41 8.42
C LEU A 63 13.36 18.07 9.08
N ASP A 64 12.54 17.64 10.04
CA ASP A 64 12.61 16.29 10.60
C ASP A 64 11.92 15.29 9.66
N VAL A 65 12.66 14.29 9.21
CA VAL A 65 12.17 13.28 8.26
C VAL A 65 12.13 11.91 8.93
N PHE A 66 10.92 11.37 9.07
CA PHE A 66 10.72 9.97 9.46
C PHE A 66 10.66 9.12 8.20
N ILE A 67 11.55 8.13 8.10
CA ILE A 67 11.55 7.16 7.00
C ILE A 67 11.15 5.81 7.57
N ALA A 68 9.99 5.31 7.14
CA ALA A 68 9.54 3.97 7.44
C ALA A 68 9.60 3.12 6.17
N VAL A 69 10.16 1.91 6.28
CA VAL A 69 10.05 0.88 5.25
C VAL A 69 9.09 -0.16 5.76
N CYS A 70 7.90 -0.19 5.17
CA CYS A 70 6.83 -1.12 5.47
C CYS A 70 6.64 -1.99 4.23
N ASP A 71 6.87 -3.30 4.36
CA ASP A 71 6.78 -4.22 3.23
C ASP A 71 6.20 -5.56 3.68
N HIS A 72 5.70 -6.33 2.71
CA HIS A 72 5.28 -7.71 2.91
C HIS A 72 6.50 -8.57 3.21
N TYR A 73 6.76 -8.86 4.49
CA TYR A 73 7.91 -9.66 4.87
C TYR A 73 7.60 -11.17 4.75
N GLU A 74 7.87 -11.71 3.56
CA GLU A 74 7.59 -13.10 3.18
C GLU A 74 8.88 -13.87 2.87
N PRO A 75 9.49 -14.58 3.84
CA PRO A 75 10.72 -15.34 3.60
C PRO A 75 10.60 -16.36 2.46
N GLU A 76 9.40 -16.91 2.24
CA GLU A 76 9.12 -17.94 1.23
C GLU A 76 8.75 -17.36 -0.16
N THR A 77 8.78 -16.03 -0.35
CA THR A 77 8.48 -15.40 -1.64
C THR A 77 9.23 -16.06 -2.79
N GLY A 78 8.49 -16.37 -3.86
CA GLY A 78 8.99 -17.12 -5.01
C GLY A 78 8.91 -18.64 -4.85
N LYS A 79 8.24 -19.13 -3.79
CA LYS A 79 8.08 -20.57 -3.49
C LYS A 79 9.42 -21.29 -3.35
N VAL A 80 10.36 -20.63 -2.69
CA VAL A 80 11.69 -21.19 -2.45
C VAL A 80 11.62 -22.34 -1.45
N ASP A 81 12.64 -23.20 -1.44
CA ASP A 81 12.75 -24.21 -0.40
C ASP A 81 13.00 -23.59 0.98
N ARG A 82 12.77 -24.40 2.00
CA ARG A 82 12.87 -24.00 3.41
C ARG A 82 14.26 -23.54 3.83
N ALA A 83 15.32 -24.14 3.28
CA ALA A 83 16.70 -23.77 3.63
C ALA A 83 17.04 -22.39 3.05
N THR A 84 16.58 -22.11 1.83
CA THR A 84 16.70 -20.80 1.20
C THR A 84 15.94 -19.73 1.98
N ALA A 85 14.70 -20.00 2.39
CA ALA A 85 13.93 -19.06 3.20
C ALA A 85 14.57 -18.80 4.57
N LEU A 86 15.06 -19.83 5.27
CA LEU A 86 15.83 -19.66 6.52
C LEU A 86 17.08 -18.80 6.30
N SER A 87 17.86 -19.06 5.25
CA SER A 87 19.05 -18.27 4.93
C SER A 87 18.74 -16.79 4.68
N ARG A 88 17.57 -16.46 4.12
CA ARG A 88 17.11 -15.07 3.98
C ARG A 88 16.84 -14.42 5.34
N VAL A 89 16.20 -15.15 6.26
CA VAL A 89 15.93 -14.66 7.62
C VAL A 89 17.24 -14.50 8.40
N ASP A 90 18.15 -15.46 8.30
CA ASP A 90 19.47 -15.40 8.94
C ASP A 90 20.26 -14.18 8.41
N ALA A 91 20.19 -13.91 7.10
CA ALA A 91 20.81 -12.72 6.53
C ALA A 91 20.25 -11.42 7.14
N TRP A 92 18.95 -11.33 7.42
CA TRP A 92 18.40 -10.19 8.16
C TRP A 92 18.94 -10.13 9.58
N ALA A 93 18.83 -11.23 10.33
CA ALA A 93 19.21 -11.31 11.73
C ALA A 93 20.70 -10.98 11.96
N GLU A 94 21.59 -11.45 11.08
CA GLU A 94 23.04 -11.32 11.23
C GLU A 94 23.58 -10.03 10.59
N THR A 95 23.14 -9.71 9.36
CA THR A 95 23.80 -8.67 8.55
C THR A 95 23.24 -7.28 8.84
N TYR A 96 21.95 -7.16 9.21
CA TYR A 96 21.33 -5.85 9.42
C TYR A 96 21.98 -5.08 10.58
N PRO A 97 22.19 -5.66 11.78
CA PRO A 97 22.90 -4.97 12.86
C PRO A 97 24.33 -4.57 12.45
N GLN A 98 25.07 -5.44 11.77
CA GLN A 98 26.46 -5.18 11.35
C GLN A 98 26.57 -3.99 10.40
N LEU A 99 25.60 -3.84 9.49
CA LEU A 99 25.58 -2.76 8.51
C LEU A 99 25.13 -1.43 9.12
N TYR A 100 24.16 -1.47 10.04
CA TYR A 100 23.41 -0.28 10.43
C TYR A 100 23.63 0.21 11.87
N ALA A 101 24.23 -0.59 12.77
CA ALA A 101 24.46 -0.20 14.18
C ALA A 101 25.35 1.04 14.35
N ARG A 102 26.12 1.42 13.33
CA ARG A 102 26.95 2.63 13.33
C ARG A 102 26.17 3.93 13.09
N TYR A 103 24.92 3.82 12.63
CA TYR A 103 24.04 4.96 12.41
C TYR A 103 23.08 5.10 13.58
N CYS A 104 22.74 6.34 13.93
CA CYS A 104 21.68 6.61 14.89
C CYS A 104 20.91 7.87 14.47
N ASP A 105 19.63 7.92 14.84
CA ASP A 105 18.83 9.13 14.78
C ASP A 105 19.20 10.10 15.92
N VAL A 106 18.48 11.23 16.00
CA VAL A 106 18.68 12.27 17.02
C VAL A 106 18.42 11.78 18.45
N ASP A 107 17.67 10.70 18.61
CA ASP A 107 17.35 10.06 19.89
C ASP A 107 18.33 8.90 20.22
N GLY A 108 19.33 8.66 19.36
CA GLY A 108 20.31 7.59 19.53
C GLY A 108 19.81 6.20 19.12
N ARG A 109 18.67 6.08 18.42
CA ARG A 109 18.15 4.80 17.94
C ARG A 109 18.78 4.43 16.61
N PRO A 110 19.21 3.16 16.41
CA PRO A 110 19.66 2.72 15.09
C PRO A 110 18.49 2.70 14.10
N PRO A 111 18.75 2.67 12.78
CA PRO A 111 17.71 2.38 11.80
C PRO A 111 16.95 1.10 12.19
N GLN A 112 15.63 1.19 12.21
CA GLN A 112 14.75 0.09 12.56
C GLN A 112 14.02 -0.44 11.33
N HIS A 113 13.75 -1.75 11.31
CA HIS A 113 12.92 -2.37 10.29
C HIS A 113 11.75 -3.12 10.92
N THR A 114 10.52 -2.77 10.53
CA THR A 114 9.32 -3.48 10.99
C THR A 114 8.96 -4.58 9.98
N PHE A 115 9.05 -5.83 10.42
CA PHE A 115 8.75 -7.01 9.64
C PHE A 115 7.25 -7.33 9.73
N PHE A 116 6.46 -6.94 8.73
CA PHE A 116 5.04 -7.34 8.67
C PHE A 116 4.95 -8.80 8.20
N TYR A 117 4.81 -9.71 9.17
CA TYR A 117 4.98 -11.14 8.96
C TYR A 117 3.63 -11.83 8.64
N PRO A 118 3.53 -12.61 7.55
CA PRO A 118 2.28 -13.23 7.10
C PRO A 118 1.79 -14.31 8.07
N GLN A 119 0.54 -14.19 8.49
CA GLN A 119 -0.13 -15.19 9.35
C GLN A 119 -0.18 -16.57 8.70
N ASP A 120 -0.44 -16.63 7.39
CA ASP A 120 -0.65 -17.86 6.62
C ASP A 120 0.67 -18.60 6.30
N GLU A 121 1.81 -17.90 6.30
CA GLU A 121 3.14 -18.52 6.21
C GLU A 121 3.78 -18.72 7.59
N TYR A 122 3.00 -18.67 8.68
CA TYR A 122 3.56 -18.78 10.02
C TYR A 122 4.42 -20.03 10.21
N ARG A 123 5.66 -19.77 10.58
CA ARG A 123 6.66 -20.75 10.99
C ARG A 123 7.39 -20.19 12.22
N PRO A 124 7.41 -20.92 13.36
CA PRO A 124 8.04 -20.41 14.57
C PRO A 124 9.53 -20.10 14.37
N GLU A 125 10.21 -20.90 13.54
CA GLU A 125 11.64 -20.78 13.32
C GLU A 125 12.01 -19.40 12.78
N TYR A 126 11.28 -18.85 11.80
CA TYR A 126 11.59 -17.53 11.26
C TYR A 126 11.53 -16.43 12.33
N LEU A 127 10.50 -16.45 13.18
CA LEU A 127 10.36 -15.48 14.28
C LEU A 127 11.40 -15.70 15.38
N GLU A 128 11.78 -16.95 15.67
CA GLU A 128 12.84 -17.27 16.62
C GLU A 128 14.19 -16.68 16.17
N ARG A 129 14.49 -16.66 14.86
CA ARG A 129 15.70 -16.03 14.31
C ARG A 129 15.66 -14.50 14.36
N LEU A 130 14.49 -13.90 14.13
CA LEU A 130 14.33 -12.43 14.17
C LEU A 130 14.27 -11.87 15.59
N SER A 131 13.80 -12.66 16.56
CA SER A 131 13.56 -12.17 17.92
C SER A 131 14.78 -11.54 18.61
N PRO A 132 16.02 -12.06 18.49
CA PRO A 132 17.21 -11.39 19.02
C PRO A 132 17.43 -9.99 18.43
N LEU A 133 17.35 -9.85 17.10
CA LEU A 133 17.49 -8.57 16.40
C LEU A 133 16.48 -7.52 16.92
N ILE A 134 15.24 -7.94 17.13
CA ILE A 134 14.16 -7.08 17.65
C ILE A 134 14.44 -6.65 19.09
N ARG A 135 14.87 -7.59 19.96
CA ARG A 135 15.23 -7.27 21.36
C ARG A 135 16.43 -6.35 21.49
N GLU A 136 17.33 -6.37 20.52
CA GLU A 136 18.48 -5.46 20.42
C GLU A 136 18.09 -4.07 19.87
N GLY A 137 16.82 -3.85 19.50
CA GLY A 137 16.30 -2.55 19.11
C GLY A 137 16.43 -2.22 17.62
N PHE A 138 16.76 -3.19 16.76
CA PHE A 138 16.93 -3.00 15.31
C PHE A 138 15.63 -3.13 14.50
N GLY A 139 14.49 -3.35 15.15
CA GLY A 139 13.23 -3.55 14.44
C GLY A 139 12.09 -3.98 15.32
N ASP A 140 10.96 -4.28 14.68
CA ASP A 140 9.74 -4.81 15.27
C ASP A 140 9.12 -5.86 14.34
N VAL A 141 8.14 -6.62 14.83
CA VAL A 141 7.29 -7.49 14.00
C VAL A 141 5.86 -7.02 14.13
N ASP A 142 5.15 -6.91 13.01
CA ASP A 142 3.74 -6.55 12.95
C ASP A 142 2.97 -7.51 12.05
N VAL A 143 1.66 -7.30 11.91
CA VAL A 143 0.76 -8.29 11.31
C VAL A 143 0.59 -8.04 9.81
N HIS A 144 0.87 -9.08 9.03
CA HIS A 144 0.49 -9.18 7.64
C HIS A 144 -0.49 -10.34 7.47
N LEU A 145 -1.56 -10.13 6.71
CA LEU A 145 -2.57 -11.16 6.47
C LEU A 145 -3.01 -11.21 5.01
N HIS A 146 -2.87 -12.40 4.40
CA HIS A 146 -3.58 -12.77 3.19
C HIS A 146 -4.92 -13.41 3.55
N HIS A 147 -5.98 -12.98 2.87
CA HIS A 147 -7.28 -13.63 2.96
C HIS A 147 -8.10 -13.43 1.68
N HIS A 148 -9.06 -14.32 1.47
CA HIS A 148 -9.87 -14.39 0.26
C HIS A 148 -11.21 -15.02 0.59
N ASP A 149 -12.30 -14.41 0.11
CA ASP A 149 -13.69 -14.81 0.39
C ASP A 149 -13.93 -15.10 1.88
N ASP A 150 -13.33 -14.27 2.74
CA ASP A 150 -13.41 -14.42 4.20
C ASP A 150 -14.72 -13.87 4.76
N SER A 151 -15.04 -14.26 6.00
CA SER A 151 -16.12 -13.68 6.76
C SER A 151 -15.58 -12.72 7.82
N PRO A 152 -16.42 -11.82 8.36
CA PRO A 152 -16.04 -10.95 9.47
C PRO A 152 -15.48 -11.70 10.68
N ASP A 153 -16.14 -12.80 11.05
CA ASP A 153 -15.74 -13.64 12.18
C ASP A 153 -14.42 -14.36 11.87
N GLY A 154 -14.24 -14.87 10.65
CA GLY A 154 -13.01 -15.55 10.21
C GLY A 154 -11.81 -14.60 10.17
N PHE A 155 -12.01 -13.38 9.66
CA PHE A 155 -11.00 -12.33 9.65
C PHE A 155 -10.59 -11.94 11.07
N ARG A 156 -11.57 -11.71 11.96
CA ARG A 156 -11.34 -11.42 13.38
C ARG A 156 -10.55 -12.54 14.07
N GLU A 157 -10.97 -13.79 13.88
CA GLU A 157 -10.32 -14.95 14.50
C GLU A 157 -8.85 -15.04 14.09
N LYS A 158 -8.54 -14.88 12.79
CA LYS A 158 -7.16 -14.90 12.28
C LYS A 158 -6.30 -13.82 12.93
N LEU A 159 -6.80 -12.59 13.00
CA LEU A 159 -6.10 -11.47 13.63
C LEU A 159 -5.85 -11.73 15.12
N GLU A 160 -6.87 -12.14 15.86
CA GLU A 160 -6.75 -12.38 17.31
C GLU A 160 -5.81 -13.54 17.63
N VAL A 161 -5.93 -14.66 16.91
CA VAL A 161 -5.06 -15.83 17.06
C VAL A 161 -3.61 -15.44 16.79
N PHE A 162 -3.35 -14.74 15.68
CA PHE A 162 -1.99 -14.42 15.29
C PHE A 162 -1.36 -13.34 16.18
N ARG A 163 -2.08 -12.26 16.50
CA ARG A 163 -1.66 -11.25 17.48
C ARG A 163 -1.30 -11.87 18.82
N ASN A 164 -2.16 -12.75 19.34
CA ASN A 164 -1.93 -13.44 20.61
C ASN A 164 -0.72 -14.37 20.52
N LEU A 165 -0.53 -15.05 19.38
CA LEU A 165 0.62 -15.91 19.14
C LEU A 165 1.94 -15.12 19.12
N LEU A 166 2.00 -14.00 18.39
CA LEU A 166 3.17 -13.12 18.35
C LEU A 166 3.53 -12.64 19.77
N TYR A 167 2.53 -12.21 20.54
CA TYR A 167 2.75 -11.71 21.90
C TYR A 167 3.12 -12.79 22.91
N HIS A 168 2.26 -13.79 23.10
CA HIS A 168 2.44 -14.75 24.20
C HIS A 168 3.53 -15.77 23.95
N ARG A 169 3.74 -16.21 22.70
CA ARG A 169 4.74 -17.24 22.39
C ARG A 169 6.11 -16.65 22.13
N HIS A 170 6.17 -15.58 21.34
CA HIS A 170 7.44 -15.04 20.85
C HIS A 170 7.92 -13.83 21.67
N GLY A 171 7.05 -13.24 22.50
CA GLY A 171 7.35 -11.99 23.21
C GLY A 171 7.52 -10.82 22.24
N LEU A 172 6.88 -10.90 21.07
CA LEU A 172 6.82 -9.84 20.06
C LEU A 172 5.57 -8.99 20.28
N LEU A 173 5.42 -7.87 19.57
CA LEU A 173 4.37 -6.86 19.85
C LEU A 173 4.47 -6.27 21.26
N ARG A 174 3.60 -5.30 21.54
CA ARG A 174 3.53 -4.62 22.83
C ARG A 174 2.09 -4.46 23.30
N LYS A 175 1.94 -4.09 24.57
CA LYS A 175 0.67 -3.59 25.09
C LYS A 175 0.65 -2.07 25.03
N ASP A 176 -0.50 -1.53 24.66
CA ASP A 176 -0.80 -0.12 24.90
C ASP A 176 -0.78 0.15 26.42
N PRO A 177 0.02 1.11 26.92
CA PRO A 177 0.11 1.41 28.35
C PRO A 177 -1.19 1.96 28.95
N LEU A 178 -2.08 2.57 28.16
CA LEU A 178 -3.34 3.15 28.61
C LEU A 178 -4.44 2.09 28.68
N THR A 179 -4.59 1.28 27.62
CA THR A 179 -5.70 0.32 27.50
C THR A 179 -5.33 -1.09 27.97
N GLY A 180 -4.03 -1.42 28.02
CA GLY A 180 -3.53 -2.76 28.31
C GLY A 180 -3.75 -3.77 27.18
N GLN A 181 -4.30 -3.35 26.04
CA GLN A 181 -4.55 -4.18 24.86
C GLN A 181 -3.23 -4.50 24.15
N ILE A 182 -3.08 -5.71 23.60
CA ILE A 182 -1.98 -6.03 22.69
C ILE A 182 -2.23 -5.29 21.38
N VAL A 183 -1.28 -4.48 20.93
CA VAL A 183 -1.43 -3.64 19.73
C VAL A 183 -0.48 -4.05 18.61
N TYR A 184 -0.90 -3.82 17.37
CA TYR A 184 -0.14 -4.17 16.17
C TYR A 184 -0.43 -3.20 15.02
N GLY A 185 0.53 -3.06 14.11
CA GLY A 185 0.36 -2.43 12.80
C GLY A 185 -0.10 -3.48 11.79
N PHE A 186 -0.87 -3.06 10.79
CA PHE A 186 -1.44 -3.98 9.79
C PHE A 186 -0.98 -3.65 8.37
N ILE A 187 -0.68 -4.70 7.61
CA ILE A 187 -0.64 -4.65 6.15
C ILE A 187 -1.56 -5.73 5.59
N HIS A 188 -2.45 -5.33 4.69
CA HIS A 188 -3.29 -6.24 3.94
C HIS A 188 -2.46 -6.88 2.80
N GLY A 189 -2.31 -8.21 2.81
CA GLY A 189 -1.43 -8.91 1.86
C GLY A 189 -1.84 -8.75 0.39
N ASN A 190 -3.15 -8.78 0.13
CA ASN A 190 -3.68 -8.57 -1.21
C ASN A 190 -3.98 -7.10 -1.57
N TRP A 191 -3.53 -6.14 -0.76
CA TRP A 191 -3.86 -4.70 -0.85
C TRP A 191 -5.35 -4.35 -0.85
N SER A 192 -6.23 -5.32 -0.60
CA SER A 192 -7.65 -5.25 -0.91
C SER A 192 -8.50 -4.86 0.30
N LEU A 193 -7.94 -4.04 1.18
CA LEU A 193 -8.55 -3.60 2.44
C LEU A 193 -10.00 -3.12 2.25
N CYS A 194 -10.91 -3.48 3.16
CA CYS A 194 -12.34 -3.26 3.06
C CYS A 194 -12.91 -3.78 1.73
N ASN A 195 -12.42 -4.93 1.28
CA ASN A 195 -12.79 -5.51 -0.01
C ASN A 195 -12.67 -4.49 -1.16
N SER A 196 -11.53 -3.83 -1.36
CA SER A 196 -11.45 -2.65 -2.24
C SER A 196 -11.29 -2.94 -3.73
N ARG A 197 -10.85 -4.13 -4.11
CA ARG A 197 -10.54 -4.51 -5.50
C ARG A 197 -11.80 -4.59 -6.35
N ARG A 198 -11.87 -3.98 -7.54
CA ARG A 198 -13.17 -3.79 -8.23
C ARG A 198 -13.95 -5.07 -8.53
N ASP A 199 -13.27 -6.20 -8.71
CA ASP A 199 -13.88 -7.51 -8.98
C ASP A 199 -14.43 -8.23 -7.73
N GLY A 200 -14.18 -7.72 -6.51
CA GLY A 200 -14.63 -8.37 -5.28
C GLY A 200 -13.70 -9.46 -4.76
N CYS A 201 -12.57 -9.70 -5.41
CA CYS A 201 -11.65 -10.75 -5.02
C CYS A 201 -10.66 -10.30 -3.93
N TRP A 202 -10.08 -11.32 -3.30
CA TRP A 202 -8.89 -11.22 -2.42
C TRP A 202 -9.08 -10.47 -1.10
N CYS A 203 -10.31 -10.51 -0.57
CA CYS A 203 -10.66 -10.08 0.78
C CYS A 203 -11.94 -10.81 1.22
N GLY A 204 -13.12 -10.28 0.86
CA GLY A 204 -14.44 -10.81 1.26
C GLY A 204 -15.10 -10.04 2.41
N VAL A 205 -14.37 -9.13 3.06
CA VAL A 205 -14.85 -8.37 4.23
C VAL A 205 -14.87 -6.88 3.94
N ASP A 206 -16.07 -6.30 3.88
CA ASP A 206 -16.24 -4.88 3.58
C ASP A 206 -15.90 -3.98 4.79
N HIS A 207 -16.14 -4.46 6.02
CA HIS A 207 -15.97 -3.73 7.28
C HIS A 207 -14.72 -4.16 8.05
N GLU A 208 -13.55 -4.20 7.39
CA GLU A 208 -12.30 -4.57 8.05
C GLU A 208 -11.86 -3.53 9.10
N LEU A 209 -12.14 -2.23 8.92
CA LEU A 209 -11.61 -1.18 9.81
C LEU A 209 -12.05 -1.32 11.28
N PRO A 210 -13.34 -1.52 11.60
CA PRO A 210 -13.77 -1.75 12.98
C PRO A 210 -13.15 -3.02 13.58
N ILE A 211 -13.03 -4.10 12.79
CA ILE A 211 -12.43 -5.34 13.27
C ILE A 211 -10.94 -5.14 13.58
N LEU A 212 -10.22 -4.43 12.72
CA LEU A 212 -8.83 -4.05 12.95
C LEU A 212 -8.70 -3.25 14.25
N LEU A 213 -9.49 -2.19 14.42
CA LEU A 213 -9.49 -1.38 15.66
C LEU A 213 -9.80 -2.22 16.90
N ASP A 214 -10.90 -2.99 16.89
CA ASP A 214 -11.34 -3.81 18.02
C ASP A 214 -10.31 -4.85 18.43
N THR A 215 -9.52 -5.35 17.47
CA THR A 215 -8.47 -6.33 17.73
C THR A 215 -7.14 -5.68 18.11
N GLY A 216 -7.04 -4.35 18.15
CA GLY A 216 -5.85 -3.62 18.61
C GLY A 216 -4.93 -3.12 17.50
N CYS A 217 -5.42 -3.05 16.25
CA CYS A 217 -4.67 -2.43 15.18
C CYS A 217 -4.55 -0.92 15.43
N TYR A 218 -3.33 -0.41 15.54
CA TYR A 218 -3.09 1.02 15.77
C TYR A 218 -2.99 1.83 14.47
N ALA A 219 -2.56 1.19 13.37
CA ALA A 219 -2.47 1.81 12.05
C ALA A 219 -2.39 0.76 10.93
N ASP A 220 -2.89 1.12 9.77
CA ASP A 220 -2.69 0.40 8.51
C ASP A 220 -1.59 1.06 7.66
N PHE A 221 -0.76 0.22 7.04
CA PHE A 221 0.39 0.59 6.21
C PHE A 221 0.30 -0.01 4.80
N THR A 222 -0.90 -0.37 4.35
CA THR A 222 -1.12 -1.11 3.10
C THR A 222 -0.80 -0.27 1.85
N PHE A 223 -0.87 1.05 1.94
CA PHE A 223 -0.83 1.94 0.78
C PHE A 223 0.46 2.77 0.69
N PRO A 224 0.98 3.04 -0.52
CA PRO A 224 0.32 2.86 -1.81
C PRO A 224 0.37 1.43 -2.37
N SER A 225 -0.72 1.01 -3.00
CA SER A 225 -0.82 -0.23 -3.80
C SER A 225 -0.72 0.03 -5.31
N ALA A 226 -0.64 1.30 -5.71
CA ALA A 226 -0.48 1.67 -7.12
C ALA A 226 0.80 1.05 -7.71
N PRO A 227 0.78 0.52 -8.95
CA PRO A 227 -0.35 0.49 -9.89
C PRO A 227 -1.31 -0.69 -9.63
N SER A 228 -2.46 -0.40 -9.01
CA SER A 228 -3.53 -1.36 -8.71
C SER A 228 -4.84 -0.61 -8.56
N ASP A 229 -5.95 -1.26 -8.89
CA ASP A 229 -7.30 -0.71 -8.72
C ASP A 229 -7.78 -0.69 -7.26
N THR A 230 -6.97 -1.24 -6.34
CA THR A 230 -7.19 -1.17 -4.89
C THR A 230 -6.78 0.18 -4.28
N GLN A 231 -5.95 0.97 -4.96
CA GLN A 231 -5.38 2.22 -4.44
C GLN A 231 -6.48 3.24 -4.01
N PRO A 232 -6.49 3.78 -2.79
CA PRO A 232 -7.46 4.81 -2.40
C PRO A 232 -7.30 6.12 -3.19
N GLN A 233 -8.37 6.92 -3.20
CA GLN A 233 -8.33 8.29 -3.74
C GLN A 233 -7.45 9.21 -2.89
N THR A 234 -7.50 9.07 -1.56
CA THR A 234 -6.56 9.77 -0.67
C THR A 234 -5.15 9.22 -0.88
N ILE A 235 -4.20 10.12 -1.11
CA ILE A 235 -2.78 9.82 -1.30
C ILE A 235 -1.95 10.82 -0.50
N ASN A 236 -0.73 10.43 -0.11
CA ASN A 236 0.26 11.33 0.49
C ASN A 236 -0.28 12.09 1.72
N GLN A 237 -1.06 11.38 2.55
CA GLN A 237 -1.61 11.91 3.78
C GLN A 237 -1.58 10.83 4.86
N ILE A 238 -1.38 11.27 6.10
CA ILE A 238 -1.75 10.51 7.29
C ILE A 238 -3.17 10.93 7.65
N TYR A 239 -4.09 9.97 7.73
CA TYR A 239 -5.51 10.26 7.94
C TYR A 239 -6.22 9.14 8.70
N TYR A 240 -7.34 9.47 9.33
CA TYR A 240 -8.22 8.51 9.97
C TYR A 240 -9.32 8.08 8.99
N ALA A 241 -9.36 6.79 8.66
CA ALA A 241 -10.41 6.17 7.87
C ALA A 241 -11.54 5.65 8.78
N PHE A 242 -12.78 5.73 8.29
CA PHE A 242 -13.96 5.31 9.04
C PHE A 242 -14.71 4.25 8.26
N ASP A 243 -15.36 3.34 8.96
CA ASP A 243 -16.24 2.35 8.34
C ASP A 243 -17.41 3.02 7.62
N GLN A 244 -17.83 2.41 6.52
CA GLN A 244 -18.99 2.82 5.73
C GLN A 244 -19.92 1.61 5.63
N PRO A 245 -20.88 1.44 6.57
CA PRO A 245 -21.67 0.23 6.65
C PRO A 245 -22.40 -0.10 5.35
N GLY A 246 -22.17 -1.32 4.84
CA GLY A 246 -22.76 -1.79 3.58
C GLY A 246 -22.02 -1.33 2.32
N GLU A 247 -20.91 -0.60 2.46
CA GLU A 247 -20.05 -0.18 1.37
C GLU A 247 -18.67 -0.81 1.45
N ARG A 248 -18.04 -0.96 0.28
CA ARG A 248 -16.68 -1.43 0.12
C ARG A 248 -15.72 -0.25 0.12
N LYS A 249 -14.45 -0.51 0.40
CA LYS A 249 -13.36 0.48 0.31
C LYS A 249 -13.59 1.68 1.25
N SER A 250 -14.03 1.42 2.49
CA SER A 250 -14.31 2.44 3.50
C SER A 250 -13.12 3.39 3.76
N HIS A 251 -11.89 2.90 3.55
CA HIS A 251 -10.64 3.67 3.66
C HIS A 251 -10.34 4.64 2.49
N ASN A 252 -11.19 4.70 1.46
CA ASN A 252 -10.94 5.47 0.24
C ASN A 252 -10.70 6.98 0.50
N ARG A 253 -11.31 7.49 1.58
CA ARG A 253 -11.20 8.86 2.09
C ARG A 253 -11.17 8.83 3.63
N GLY A 254 -10.84 9.96 4.25
CA GLY A 254 -10.97 10.11 5.70
C GLY A 254 -10.56 11.48 6.21
N LEU A 255 -10.46 11.60 7.52
CA LEU A 255 -10.11 12.83 8.21
C LEU A 255 -8.58 12.96 8.30
N ARG A 256 -7.99 13.98 7.66
CA ARG A 256 -6.55 14.24 7.73
C ARG A 256 -6.12 14.40 9.19
N ALA A 257 -5.09 13.66 9.60
CA ALA A 257 -4.49 13.81 10.91
C ALA A 257 -3.76 15.16 11.01
N ALA A 258 -3.87 15.83 12.14
CA ALA A 258 -3.27 17.14 12.37
C ALA A 258 -2.75 17.26 13.80
N VAL A 259 -1.60 17.94 13.95
CA VAL A 259 -1.01 18.25 15.25
C VAL A 259 -2.02 19.03 16.10
N GLY A 260 -2.15 18.66 17.37
CA GLY A 260 -3.09 19.29 18.31
C GLY A 260 -4.54 18.83 18.17
N SER A 261 -4.86 17.92 17.24
CA SER A 261 -6.17 17.29 17.14
C SER A 261 -6.17 15.93 17.82
N ALA A 262 -7.26 15.60 18.52
CA ALA A 262 -7.43 14.28 19.11
C ALA A 262 -7.67 13.22 18.02
N ALA A 263 -7.14 12.02 18.23
CA ALA A 263 -7.47 10.87 17.41
C ALA A 263 -8.97 10.52 17.58
N PRO A 264 -9.74 10.32 16.51
CA PRO A 264 -11.11 9.82 16.60
C PRO A 264 -11.12 8.37 17.13
N ASP A 265 -12.01 8.07 18.07
CA ASP A 265 -12.10 6.74 18.71
C ASP A 265 -12.46 5.60 17.74
N ASN A 266 -13.15 5.92 16.63
CA ASN A 266 -13.61 4.96 15.64
C ASN A 266 -12.91 5.10 14.27
N GLY A 267 -11.77 5.80 14.23
CA GLY A 267 -10.99 6.00 13.01
C GLY A 267 -9.73 5.16 13.01
N LEU A 268 -9.52 4.30 12.00
CA LEU A 268 -8.25 3.62 11.82
C LEU A 268 -7.24 4.59 11.20
N LEU A 269 -6.08 4.74 11.84
CA LEU A 269 -5.00 5.56 11.30
C LEU A 269 -4.42 4.90 10.06
N MET A 270 -4.48 5.60 8.94
CA MET A 270 -3.89 5.19 7.67
C MET A 270 -2.58 5.94 7.50
N ILE A 271 -1.47 5.21 7.42
CA ILE A 271 -0.15 5.78 7.15
C ILE A 271 0.25 5.36 5.73
N GLN A 272 0.28 6.34 4.83
CA GLN A 272 0.59 6.08 3.43
C GLN A 272 2.05 6.39 3.10
N GLY A 273 2.65 5.55 2.27
CA GLY A 273 3.86 5.88 1.54
C GLY A 273 3.63 6.94 0.44
N PRO A 274 4.71 7.46 -0.15
CA PRO A 274 4.63 8.48 -1.19
C PRO A 274 4.07 7.89 -2.50
N LEU A 275 3.11 8.58 -3.12
CA LEU A 275 2.54 8.24 -4.42
C LEU A 275 2.44 9.46 -5.33
N ARG A 276 3.15 9.43 -6.46
CA ARG A 276 3.15 10.51 -7.45
C ARG A 276 3.63 10.03 -8.82
N PHE A 277 3.63 10.96 -9.77
CA PHE A 277 4.39 10.78 -11.00
C PHE A 277 5.86 11.23 -10.83
N ASP A 278 6.79 10.40 -11.29
CA ASP A 278 8.20 10.73 -11.49
C ASP A 278 8.43 11.19 -12.94
N TRP A 279 8.55 12.51 -13.10
CA TRP A 279 8.82 13.15 -14.38
C TRP A 279 10.29 13.07 -14.80
N GLY A 280 11.20 12.65 -13.92
CA GLY A 280 12.59 12.33 -14.28
C GLY A 280 12.71 10.99 -15.00
N ARG A 281 11.78 10.06 -14.72
CA ARG A 281 11.68 8.75 -15.38
C ARG A 281 10.48 8.72 -16.32
N ARG A 282 10.71 8.90 -17.61
CA ARG A 282 9.63 8.88 -18.63
C ARG A 282 9.73 7.66 -19.54
N LYS A 283 8.62 6.95 -19.72
CA LYS A 283 8.46 5.98 -20.80
C LYS A 283 8.34 6.74 -22.12
N TRP A 284 9.13 6.34 -23.12
CA TRP A 284 9.18 6.99 -24.44
C TRP A 284 9.52 8.50 -24.38
N GLY A 285 10.14 8.97 -23.30
CA GLY A 285 10.46 10.39 -23.10
C GLY A 285 9.29 11.30 -22.72
N VAL A 286 8.05 10.82 -22.70
CA VAL A 286 6.85 11.67 -22.49
C VAL A 286 5.92 11.21 -21.38
N VAL A 287 5.75 9.89 -21.15
CA VAL A 287 4.82 9.39 -20.13
C VAL A 287 5.57 9.20 -18.82
N PRO A 288 5.27 9.94 -17.74
CA PRO A 288 5.97 9.77 -16.46
C PRO A 288 5.70 8.37 -15.88
N ARG A 289 6.65 7.86 -15.10
CA ARG A 289 6.46 6.62 -14.32
C ARG A 289 5.74 6.94 -13.01
N ILE A 290 5.09 5.93 -12.45
CA ILE A 290 4.56 6.01 -11.09
C ILE A 290 5.75 5.83 -10.14
N GLU A 291 5.80 6.69 -9.13
CA GLU A 291 6.68 6.60 -7.97
C GLU A 291 5.78 6.35 -6.77
N ASN A 292 5.88 5.16 -6.19
CA ASN A 292 5.05 4.64 -5.11
C ASN A 292 5.88 4.28 -3.86
N GLY A 293 7.14 4.73 -3.78
CA GLY A 293 8.03 4.43 -2.64
C GLY A 293 8.62 3.02 -2.63
N ASP A 294 8.31 2.16 -3.60
CA ASP A 294 8.80 0.78 -3.65
C ASP A 294 10.34 0.70 -3.71
N LEU A 295 10.92 -0.28 -3.02
CA LEU A 295 12.38 -0.50 -3.00
C LEU A 295 12.74 -1.79 -3.75
N LEU A 296 12.48 -1.80 -5.05
CA LEU A 296 12.74 -2.96 -5.92
C LEU A 296 14.06 -2.82 -6.69
N ALA A 297 14.59 -3.92 -7.22
CA ALA A 297 15.74 -3.85 -8.13
C ALA A 297 15.47 -2.96 -9.37
N SER A 298 14.22 -2.90 -9.83
CA SER A 298 13.74 -2.02 -10.91
C SER A 298 13.50 -0.55 -10.48
N HIS A 299 13.44 -0.31 -9.16
CA HIS A 299 13.26 0.98 -8.51
C HIS A 299 14.23 1.12 -7.32
N PRO A 300 15.55 1.20 -7.58
CA PRO A 300 16.54 1.21 -6.51
C PRO A 300 16.43 2.46 -5.63
N PRO A 301 16.87 2.41 -4.36
CA PRO A 301 16.92 3.57 -3.47
C PRO A 301 17.96 4.57 -3.99
N ARG A 302 17.49 5.71 -4.53
CA ARG A 302 18.35 6.79 -5.04
C ARG A 302 17.98 8.08 -4.33
N LEU A 303 18.97 8.91 -4.00
CA LEU A 303 18.73 10.24 -3.39
C LEU A 303 17.79 11.12 -4.24
N SER A 304 17.78 10.96 -5.56
CA SER A 304 16.82 11.66 -6.43
C SER A 304 15.36 11.33 -6.12
N ARG A 305 15.08 10.12 -5.62
CA ARG A 305 13.73 9.71 -5.20
C ARG A 305 13.32 10.35 -3.88
N LEU A 306 14.27 10.61 -2.98
CA LEU A 306 13.99 11.34 -1.74
C LEU A 306 13.39 12.72 -2.03
N GLY A 307 13.91 13.45 -3.03
CA GLY A 307 13.31 14.73 -3.45
C GLY A 307 11.87 14.60 -3.95
N ASN A 308 11.56 13.49 -4.64
CA ASN A 308 10.18 13.15 -5.04
C ASN A 308 9.29 12.90 -3.80
N TRP A 309 9.80 12.21 -2.78
CA TRP A 309 9.05 11.88 -1.55
C TRP A 309 8.84 13.12 -0.66
N LEU A 310 9.86 13.94 -0.45
CA LEU A 310 9.74 15.16 0.38
C LEU A 310 8.75 16.18 -0.18
N SER A 311 8.50 16.15 -1.49
CA SER A 311 7.49 17.00 -2.13
C SER A 311 6.10 16.35 -2.22
N THR A 312 5.90 15.20 -1.57
CA THR A 312 4.57 14.61 -1.31
C THR A 312 4.02 14.95 0.07
N SER A 313 4.89 15.32 1.02
CA SER A 313 4.53 15.73 2.38
C SER A 313 3.91 17.12 2.42
#